data_AF-A0A2V6GV28-F1
#
_entry.id   AF-A0A2V6GV28-F1
#
_cell.length_a   1.000
_cell.length_b   1.000
_cell.length_c   1.000
_cell.angle_alpha   90.00
_cell.angle_beta   90.00
_cell.angle_gamma   90.00
#
_symmetry.space_group_name_H-M   'P 1'
#
loop_
_entity.id
_entity.type
_entity.pdbx_description
1 polymer ?
#
loop_
_entity_poly.entity_id
_entity_poly.type
_entity_poly.pdbx_seq_one_letter_code
_entity_poly.pdbx_strand_id
1 'polypeptide(L)'
;RYLDAGTSGGIWGLERGYCLMIGGDQSSAQRLDPIFAALAPGPGDIPKTPGREGMKSTAELGYLYCGLSGAGHFVKMIHNGIEYGLMQAYAEGFDILRGANSDNLPAGLSYDLNVADIAELWRRGSVVSSWLLDLTATALASDRQLDGYSGFVEDSGEGRWTIQAALEEGVSAEVLSVALYTRFRSRQEHTFAEKILSAMRKGFGGHVERPPAVKMKQGL
;
A
#
# COMPACT_ATOMS: atom_id res chain seq x y z
N ARG A 1 19.52 -2.49 -28.50
CA ARG A 1 19.64 -1.78 -27.20
C ARG A 1 18.39 -2.10 -26.40
N TYR A 2 18.52 -2.30 -25.09
CA TYR A 2 17.41 -2.68 -24.21
C TYR A 2 17.06 -1.49 -23.30
N LEU A 3 15.76 -1.28 -23.08
CA LEU A 3 15.24 -0.33 -22.10
C LEU A 3 14.26 -1.07 -21.19
N ASP A 4 14.29 -0.76 -19.91
CA ASP A 4 13.27 -1.13 -18.94
C ASP A 4 12.36 0.06 -18.65
N ALA A 5 11.07 -0.19 -18.42
CA ALA A 5 10.07 0.85 -18.18
C ALA A 5 9.09 0.40 -17.11
N GLY A 6 9.37 0.82 -15.87
CA GLY A 6 8.43 0.65 -14.77
C GLY A 6 7.18 1.49 -15.01
N THR A 7 6.00 0.86 -15.01
CA THR A 7 4.74 1.51 -15.38
C THR A 7 3.75 1.47 -14.21
N SER A 8 3.21 2.62 -13.81
CA SER A 8 2.20 2.75 -12.73
C SER A 8 0.93 3.46 -13.23
N GLY A 9 -0.21 3.19 -12.60
CA GLY A 9 -1.54 3.73 -12.97
C GLY A 9 -2.62 2.65 -13.20
N GLY A 10 -2.20 1.40 -13.46
CA GLY A 10 -3.12 0.27 -13.65
C GLY A 10 -4.14 0.52 -14.76
N ILE A 11 -5.37 0.04 -14.56
CA ILE A 11 -6.46 0.14 -15.55
C ILE A 11 -6.84 1.58 -15.90
N TRP A 12 -6.57 2.53 -15.00
CA TRP A 12 -6.90 3.95 -15.20
C TRP A 12 -5.94 4.67 -16.14
N GLY A 13 -4.78 4.08 -16.42
CA GLY A 13 -3.76 4.71 -17.26
C GLY A 13 -4.18 4.87 -18.72
N LEU A 14 -5.18 4.11 -19.20
CA LEU A 14 -5.75 4.33 -20.54
C LEU A 14 -6.40 5.71 -20.66
N GLU A 15 -7.11 6.15 -19.62
CA GLU A 15 -7.83 7.43 -19.61
C GLU A 15 -6.98 8.58 -19.07
N ARG A 16 -6.11 8.28 -18.10
CA ARG A 16 -5.37 9.29 -17.33
C ARG A 16 -3.87 9.35 -17.68
N GLY A 17 -3.37 8.44 -18.50
CA GLY A 17 -1.94 8.25 -18.73
C GLY A 17 -1.26 7.43 -17.64
N TYR A 18 -0.08 6.89 -17.97
CA TYR A 18 0.73 6.07 -17.08
C TYR A 18 1.92 6.84 -16.52
N CYS A 19 2.23 6.64 -15.24
CA CYS A 19 3.51 7.09 -14.69
C CYS A 19 4.62 6.13 -15.14
N LEU A 20 5.63 6.65 -15.84
CA LEU A 20 6.67 5.85 -16.49
C LEU A 20 8.07 6.15 -15.94
N MET A 21 8.76 5.11 -15.49
CA MET A 21 10.12 5.16 -14.96
C MET A 21 11.04 4.38 -15.89
N ILE A 22 11.88 5.06 -16.66
CA ILE A 22 12.65 4.48 -17.78
C ILE A 22 14.11 4.28 -17.38
N GLY A 23 14.65 3.08 -17.60
CA GLY A 23 16.06 2.74 -17.47
C GLY A 23 16.65 2.24 -18.80
N GLY A 24 17.94 2.47 -19.02
CA GLY A 24 18.68 1.88 -20.13
C GLY A 24 19.63 2.85 -20.85
N ASP A 25 19.81 2.65 -22.17
CA ASP A 25 20.64 3.53 -22.99
C ASP A 25 19.96 4.89 -23.23
N GLN A 26 20.62 5.97 -22.81
CA GLN A 26 20.06 7.32 -22.87
C GLN A 26 19.64 7.76 -24.28
N SER A 27 20.44 7.45 -25.31
CA SER A 27 20.11 7.85 -26.69
C SER A 27 18.89 7.10 -27.23
N SER A 28 18.65 5.88 -26.76
CA SER A 28 17.44 5.11 -27.06
C SER A 28 16.24 5.68 -26.32
N ALA A 29 16.39 6.05 -25.05
CA ALA A 29 15.33 6.72 -24.30
C ALA A 29 14.93 8.06 -24.96
N GLN A 30 15.90 8.86 -25.40
CA GLN A 30 15.66 10.11 -26.14
C GLN A 30 14.95 9.86 -27.48
N ARG A 31 15.32 8.81 -28.21
CA ARG A 31 14.64 8.44 -29.46
C ARG A 31 13.18 8.05 -29.24
N LEU A 32 12.85 7.43 -28.11
CA LEU A 32 11.50 6.98 -27.77
C LEU A 32 10.71 8.00 -26.94
N ASP A 33 11.27 9.18 -26.69
CA ASP A 33 10.60 10.27 -25.95
C ASP A 33 9.17 10.56 -26.45
N PRO A 34 8.88 10.62 -27.78
CA PRO A 34 7.51 10.83 -28.25
C PRO A 34 6.52 9.74 -27.82
N ILE A 35 6.98 8.50 -27.64
CA ILE A 35 6.14 7.38 -27.18
C ILE A 35 5.86 7.51 -25.68
N PHE A 36 6.87 7.82 -24.88
CA PHE A 36 6.69 8.02 -23.44
C PHE A 36 5.78 9.23 -23.17
N ALA A 37 5.98 10.33 -23.88
CA ALA A 37 5.11 11.51 -23.79
C ALA A 37 3.65 11.21 -24.16
N ALA A 38 3.40 10.37 -25.16
CA ALA A 38 2.05 9.97 -25.56
C ALA A 38 1.35 9.04 -24.57
N LEU A 39 2.12 8.21 -23.83
CA LEU A 39 1.60 7.29 -22.82
C LEU A 39 1.45 7.93 -21.44
N ALA A 40 2.21 8.99 -21.16
CA ALA A 40 2.23 9.67 -19.87
C ALA A 40 1.01 10.60 -19.70
N PRO A 41 0.66 10.98 -18.46
CA PRO A 41 -0.46 11.89 -18.19
C PRO A 41 -0.28 13.30 -18.77
N GLY A 42 0.94 13.70 -19.10
CA GLY A 42 1.27 15.09 -19.37
C GLY A 42 1.19 15.95 -18.09
N PRO A 43 1.09 17.28 -18.22
CA PRO A 43 1.06 18.17 -17.04
C PRO A 43 -0.21 18.00 -16.18
N GLY A 44 -1.30 17.50 -16.76
CA GLY A 44 -2.59 17.37 -16.09
C GLY A 44 -3.08 18.67 -15.43
N ASP A 45 -3.87 18.52 -14.37
CA ASP A 45 -4.35 19.63 -13.53
C ASP A 45 -3.55 19.77 -12.22
N ILE A 46 -2.39 19.11 -12.13
CA ILE A 46 -1.53 19.15 -10.94
C ILE A 46 -0.78 20.48 -10.94
N PRO A 47 -0.89 21.30 -9.87
CA PRO A 47 -0.13 22.55 -9.78
C PRO A 47 1.38 22.27 -9.87
N LYS A 48 2.08 23.08 -10.66
CA LYS A 48 3.55 23.02 -10.72
C LYS A 48 4.12 23.18 -9.32
N THR A 49 5.11 22.35 -9.00
CA THR A 49 5.78 22.41 -7.70
C THR A 49 6.60 23.70 -7.61
N PRO A 50 6.34 24.60 -6.66
CA PRO A 50 7.16 25.80 -6.46
C PRO A 50 8.63 25.43 -6.24
N GLY A 51 9.54 26.16 -6.88
CA GLY A 51 10.98 25.92 -6.81
C GLY A 51 11.54 24.97 -7.89
N ARG A 52 10.69 24.43 -8.77
CA ARG A 52 11.13 23.66 -9.95
C ARG A 52 11.21 24.49 -11.23
N GLU A 53 11.00 25.80 -11.16
CA GLU A 53 11.00 26.68 -12.32
C GLU A 53 12.35 26.61 -13.06
N GLY A 54 12.30 26.40 -14.38
CA GLY A 54 13.50 26.32 -15.22
C GLY A 54 14.27 24.99 -15.16
N MET A 55 13.87 24.02 -14.31
CA MET A 55 14.47 22.69 -14.33
C MET A 55 14.07 21.94 -15.61
N LYS A 56 15.07 21.50 -16.39
CA LYS A 56 14.84 20.69 -17.59
C LYS A 56 14.63 19.22 -17.21
N SER A 57 13.39 18.78 -17.17
CA SER A 57 13.02 17.40 -16.85
C SER A 57 11.64 17.06 -17.41
N THR A 58 11.44 15.80 -17.77
CA THR A 58 10.13 15.25 -18.18
C THR A 58 9.26 14.87 -16.98
N ALA A 59 9.76 14.99 -15.74
CA ALA A 59 9.06 14.57 -14.54
C ALA A 59 7.67 15.22 -14.37
N GLU A 60 7.52 16.49 -14.74
CA GLU A 60 6.23 17.21 -14.70
C GLU A 60 5.21 16.68 -15.73
N LEU A 61 5.64 15.83 -16.67
CA LEU A 61 4.79 15.19 -17.67
C LEU A 61 4.40 13.76 -17.27
N GLY A 62 4.90 13.26 -16.12
CA GLY A 62 4.60 11.92 -15.61
C GLY A 62 5.49 10.80 -16.17
N TYR A 63 6.62 11.13 -16.80
CA TYR A 63 7.62 10.13 -17.16
C TYR A 63 9.05 10.62 -16.91
N LEU A 64 9.97 9.70 -16.61
CA LEU A 64 11.34 10.07 -16.24
C LEU A 64 12.36 9.03 -16.68
N TYR A 65 13.44 9.48 -17.32
CA TYR A 65 14.66 8.68 -17.46
C TYR A 65 15.39 8.63 -16.12
N CYS A 66 15.35 7.47 -15.48
CA CYS A 66 15.87 7.23 -14.14
C CYS A 66 17.36 6.84 -14.12
N GLY A 67 17.91 6.39 -15.25
CA GLY A 67 19.33 6.04 -15.34
C GLY A 67 19.60 4.88 -16.29
N LEU A 68 20.71 4.18 -16.04
CA LEU A 68 21.13 3.02 -16.83
C LEU A 68 20.15 1.84 -16.68
N SER A 69 20.40 0.77 -17.43
CA SER A 69 19.56 -0.43 -17.43
C SER A 69 19.28 -0.93 -16.02
N GLY A 70 18.00 -1.18 -15.72
CA GLY A 70 17.49 -1.59 -14.42
C GLY A 70 16.96 -0.43 -13.57
N ALA A 71 17.39 0.81 -13.80
CA ALA A 71 17.02 1.95 -12.97
C ALA A 71 15.51 2.24 -12.98
N GLY A 72 14.85 2.08 -14.12
CA GLY A 72 13.41 2.32 -14.25
C GLY A 72 12.59 1.32 -13.44
N HIS A 73 12.91 0.03 -13.58
CA HIS A 73 12.31 -1.02 -12.76
C HIS A 73 12.66 -0.89 -11.27
N PHE A 74 13.87 -0.47 -10.93
CA PHE A 74 14.26 -0.24 -9.53
C PHE A 74 13.41 0.87 -8.89
N VAL A 75 13.25 2.02 -9.55
CA VAL A 75 12.38 3.09 -9.04
C VAL A 75 10.92 2.61 -8.90
N LYS A 76 10.42 1.85 -9.88
CA LYS A 76 9.07 1.27 -9.82
C LYS A 76 8.89 0.25 -8.70
N MET A 77 9.91 -0.55 -8.42
CA MET A 77 9.92 -1.48 -7.29
C MET A 77 9.75 -0.72 -5.98
N ILE A 78 10.56 0.34 -5.75
CA ILE A 78 10.46 1.18 -4.55
C ILE A 78 9.09 1.89 -4.46
N HIS A 79 8.54 2.37 -5.59
CA HIS A 79 7.18 2.91 -5.65
C HIS A 79 6.16 1.91 -5.08
N ASN A 80 6.22 0.62 -5.49
CA ASN A 80 5.32 -0.42 -4.97
C ASN A 80 5.54 -0.70 -3.48
N GLY A 81 6.78 -0.68 -3.00
CA GLY A 81 7.07 -0.77 -1.57
C GLY A 81 6.40 0.36 -0.77
N ILE A 82 6.51 1.61 -1.25
CA ILE A 82 5.84 2.77 -0.64
C ILE A 82 4.31 2.60 -0.67
N GLU A 83 3.76 2.15 -1.81
CA GLU A 83 2.32 1.87 -1.94
C GLU A 83 1.82 0.90 -0.86
N TYR A 84 2.59 -0.16 -0.55
CA TYR A 84 2.23 -1.11 0.52
C TYR A 84 2.16 -0.41 1.88
N GLY A 85 3.15 0.44 2.20
CA GLY A 85 3.17 1.21 3.45
C GLY A 85 1.99 2.17 3.57
N LEU A 86 1.64 2.88 2.49
CA LEU A 86 0.51 3.82 2.48
C LEU A 86 -0.83 3.09 2.69
N MET A 87 -1.03 1.96 2.00
CA MET A 87 -2.23 1.14 2.17
C MET A 87 -2.34 0.61 3.61
N GLN A 88 -1.22 0.13 4.18
CA GLN A 88 -1.20 -0.39 5.54
C GLN A 88 -1.53 0.68 6.58
N ALA A 89 -1.01 1.90 6.42
CA ALA A 89 -1.30 3.01 7.32
C ALA A 89 -2.80 3.36 7.34
N TYR A 90 -3.46 3.40 6.18
CA TYR A 90 -4.92 3.57 6.15
C TYR A 90 -5.63 2.36 6.77
N ALA A 91 -5.26 1.14 6.41
CA ALA A 91 -5.92 -0.06 6.89
C ALA A 91 -5.94 -0.14 8.42
N GLU A 92 -4.79 0.07 9.08
CA GLU A 92 -4.69 0.08 10.55
C GLU A 92 -5.51 1.22 11.16
N GLY A 93 -5.44 2.44 10.60
CA GLY A 93 -6.23 3.56 11.08
C GLY A 93 -7.74 3.30 11.00
N PHE A 94 -8.20 2.73 9.89
CA PHE A 94 -9.60 2.37 9.69
C PHE A 94 -10.06 1.22 10.60
N ASP A 95 -9.20 0.24 10.86
CA ASP A 95 -9.49 -0.85 11.80
C ASP A 95 -9.63 -0.32 13.24
N ILE A 96 -8.75 0.61 13.65
CA ILE A 96 -8.86 1.30 14.95
C ILE A 96 -10.17 2.09 15.05
N LEU A 97 -10.56 2.83 14.01
CA LEU A 97 -11.83 3.57 13.98
C LEU A 97 -13.03 2.62 14.13
N ARG A 98 -12.99 1.46 13.45
CA ARG A 98 -14.05 0.45 13.57
C ARG A 98 -14.08 -0.19 14.95
N GLY A 99 -12.93 -0.36 15.58
CA GLY A 99 -12.78 -0.88 16.94
C GLY A 99 -13.08 0.13 18.05
N ALA A 100 -13.46 1.37 17.73
CA ALA A 100 -13.70 2.44 18.70
C ALA A 100 -14.93 2.21 19.62
N ASN A 101 -15.67 1.12 19.42
CA ASN A 101 -16.76 0.67 20.27
C ASN A 101 -16.50 -0.68 20.98
N SER A 102 -15.26 -1.16 21.01
CA SER A 102 -14.88 -2.46 21.60
C SER A 102 -15.21 -2.56 23.10
N ASP A 103 -15.65 -3.74 23.54
CA ASP A 103 -15.88 -4.08 24.96
C ASP A 103 -14.62 -3.98 25.85
N ASN A 104 -13.44 -3.93 25.24
CA ASN A 104 -12.16 -3.75 25.94
C ASN A 104 -11.93 -2.29 26.37
N LEU A 105 -12.74 -1.34 25.89
CA LEU A 105 -12.59 0.08 26.20
C LEU A 105 -13.20 0.41 27.56
N PRO A 106 -12.65 1.41 28.28
CA PRO A 106 -13.26 1.88 29.52
C PRO A 106 -14.71 2.34 29.31
N ALA A 107 -15.54 2.14 30.33
CA ALA A 107 -16.94 2.57 30.30
C ALA A 107 -17.05 4.07 29.98
N GLY A 108 -17.89 4.41 29.00
CA GLY A 108 -18.10 5.78 28.54
C GLY A 108 -17.13 6.25 27.43
N LEU A 109 -16.17 5.42 27.01
CA LEU A 109 -15.27 5.68 25.87
C LEU A 109 -15.57 4.74 24.70
N SER A 110 -16.83 4.68 24.27
CA SER A 110 -17.27 3.88 23.12
C SER A 110 -17.93 4.79 22.08
N TYR A 111 -17.47 4.69 20.83
CA TYR A 111 -17.93 5.50 19.72
C TYR A 111 -18.41 4.63 18.57
N ASP A 112 -19.69 4.77 18.21
CA ASP A 112 -20.23 4.18 16.98
C ASP A 112 -19.97 5.13 15.81
N LEU A 113 -18.86 4.91 15.11
CA LEU A 113 -18.38 5.82 14.07
C LEU A 113 -18.86 5.42 12.69
N ASN A 114 -19.36 6.38 11.91
CA ASN A 114 -19.61 6.18 10.49
C ASN A 114 -18.29 6.29 9.71
N VAL A 115 -17.59 5.16 9.61
CA VAL A 115 -16.27 5.06 8.97
C VAL A 115 -16.29 5.46 7.48
N ALA A 116 -17.39 5.19 6.77
CA ALA A 116 -17.54 5.58 5.38
C ALA A 116 -17.58 7.11 5.22
N ASP A 117 -18.33 7.79 6.08
CA ASP A 117 -18.40 9.26 6.07
C ASP A 117 -17.06 9.88 6.50
N ILE A 118 -16.32 9.26 7.42
CA ILE A 118 -14.98 9.72 7.81
C ILE A 118 -14.01 9.61 6.62
N ALA A 119 -14.05 8.51 5.86
CA ALA A 119 -13.24 8.37 4.67
C ALA A 119 -13.55 9.47 3.64
N GLU A 120 -14.83 9.76 3.40
CA GLU A 120 -15.27 10.82 2.49
C GLU A 120 -14.90 12.23 2.99
N LEU A 121 -15.02 12.47 4.31
CA LEU A 121 -14.64 13.72 4.96
C LEU A 121 -13.15 14.02 4.72
N TRP A 122 -12.27 13.05 4.91
CA TRP A 122 -10.82 13.23 4.79
C TRP A 122 -10.34 13.52 3.37
N ARG A 123 -11.18 13.33 2.34
CA ARG A 123 -10.82 13.67 0.95
C ARG A 123 -10.73 15.18 0.71
N ARG A 124 -11.27 16.01 1.60
CA ARG A 124 -11.35 17.46 1.41
C ARG A 124 -10.68 18.22 2.54
N GLY A 125 -9.56 18.86 2.23
CA GLY A 125 -8.84 19.75 3.16
C GLY A 125 -8.07 19.04 4.28
N SER A 126 -8.05 17.70 4.31
CA SER A 126 -7.21 16.95 5.24
C SER A 126 -5.79 16.78 4.67
N VAL A 127 -4.82 16.55 5.56
CA VAL A 127 -3.42 16.27 5.18
C VAL A 127 -3.28 14.90 4.51
N VAL A 128 -4.21 13.98 4.77
CA VAL A 128 -4.14 12.59 4.32
C VAL A 128 -5.01 12.35 3.08
N SER A 129 -5.41 13.39 2.35
CA SER A 129 -6.08 13.21 1.06
C SER A 129 -5.12 12.58 0.04
N SER A 130 -5.54 11.47 -0.58
CA SER A 130 -4.74 10.78 -1.59
C SER A 130 -5.63 9.93 -2.50
N TRP A 131 -5.07 9.45 -3.61
CA TRP A 131 -5.77 8.52 -4.50
C TRP A 131 -6.16 7.21 -3.79
N LEU A 132 -5.32 6.68 -2.89
CA LEU A 132 -5.67 5.48 -2.12
C LEU A 132 -6.84 5.74 -1.17
N LEU A 133 -6.94 6.94 -0.59
CA LEU A 133 -8.12 7.32 0.21
C LEU A 133 -9.38 7.44 -0.65
N ASP A 134 -9.29 7.97 -1.88
CA ASP A 134 -10.42 8.02 -2.82
C ASP A 134 -10.97 6.61 -3.11
N LEU A 135 -10.06 5.64 -3.32
CA LEU A 135 -10.43 4.23 -3.52
C LEU A 135 -11.08 3.63 -2.27
N THR A 136 -10.52 3.89 -1.09
CA THR A 136 -11.09 3.43 0.20
C THR A 136 -12.50 4.00 0.43
N ALA A 137 -12.69 5.30 0.20
CA ALA A 137 -14.00 5.93 0.32
C ALA A 137 -15.01 5.34 -0.67
N THR A 138 -14.60 5.09 -1.91
CA THR A 138 -15.44 4.45 -2.94
C THR A 138 -15.86 3.03 -2.53
N ALA A 139 -14.93 2.24 -1.99
CA ALA A 139 -15.22 0.90 -1.50
C ALA A 139 -16.21 0.94 -0.33
N LEU A 140 -15.97 1.78 0.68
CA LEU A 140 -16.82 1.92 1.86
C LEU A 140 -18.20 2.52 1.57
N ALA A 141 -18.32 3.35 0.54
CA ALA A 141 -19.60 3.86 0.06
C ALA A 141 -20.44 2.73 -0.58
N SER A 142 -19.79 1.77 -1.22
CA SER A 142 -20.44 0.61 -1.85
C SER A 142 -20.80 -0.47 -0.82
N ASP A 143 -19.89 -0.74 0.11
CA ASP A 143 -20.05 -1.72 1.18
C ASP A 143 -19.34 -1.22 2.45
N ARG A 144 -20.12 -0.80 3.45
CA ARG A 144 -19.61 -0.23 4.70
C ARG A 144 -18.87 -1.25 5.58
N GLN A 145 -19.13 -2.54 5.41
CA GLN A 145 -18.52 -3.60 6.22
C GLN A 145 -17.37 -4.30 5.48
N LEU A 146 -17.30 -4.12 4.16
CA LEU A 146 -16.37 -4.78 3.25
C LEU A 146 -16.54 -6.32 3.26
N ASP A 147 -17.78 -6.78 3.41
CA ASP A 147 -18.13 -8.21 3.51
C ASP A 147 -17.79 -8.99 2.23
N GLY A 148 -17.65 -8.31 1.10
CA GLY A 148 -17.16 -8.91 -0.16
C GLY A 148 -15.69 -9.32 -0.15
N TYR A 149 -14.91 -8.95 0.88
CA TYR A 149 -13.48 -9.20 0.97
C TYR A 149 -13.16 -10.17 2.11
N SER A 150 -12.41 -11.23 1.82
CA SER A 150 -12.05 -12.26 2.82
C SER A 150 -10.97 -11.82 3.82
N GLY A 151 -10.29 -10.70 3.56
CA GLY A 151 -9.10 -10.28 4.30
C GLY A 151 -7.81 -10.98 3.88
N PHE A 152 -7.83 -11.89 2.90
CA PHE A 152 -6.61 -12.48 2.32
C PHE A 152 -5.96 -11.50 1.34
N VAL A 153 -4.74 -11.04 1.62
CA VAL A 153 -4.06 -10.03 0.80
C VAL A 153 -2.83 -10.61 0.11
N GLU A 154 -2.82 -10.62 -1.23
CA GLU A 154 -1.69 -11.07 -2.04
C GLU A 154 -0.54 -10.03 -2.13
N ASP A 155 0.63 -10.49 -2.56
CA ASP A 155 1.77 -9.65 -2.89
C ASP A 155 2.39 -10.15 -4.21
N SER A 156 2.71 -9.22 -5.12
CA SER A 156 3.18 -9.53 -6.48
C SER A 156 4.70 -9.67 -6.61
N GLY A 157 5.45 -9.40 -5.53
CA GLY A 157 6.90 -9.53 -5.48
C GLY A 157 7.65 -8.22 -5.26
N GLU A 158 7.20 -7.09 -5.81
CA GLU A 158 7.95 -5.82 -5.72
C GLU A 158 8.15 -5.36 -4.28
N GLY A 159 7.15 -5.53 -3.41
CA GLY A 159 7.30 -5.23 -1.99
C GLY A 159 8.38 -6.08 -1.31
N ARG A 160 8.56 -7.35 -1.73
CA ARG A 160 9.65 -8.21 -1.24
C ARG A 160 11.00 -7.68 -1.69
N TRP A 161 11.12 -7.33 -2.97
CA TRP A 161 12.37 -6.83 -3.54
C TRP A 161 12.76 -5.46 -2.94
N THR A 162 11.79 -4.60 -2.60
CA THR A 162 12.07 -3.37 -1.84
C THR A 162 12.73 -3.66 -0.50
N ILE A 163 12.24 -4.63 0.27
CA ILE A 163 12.83 -4.99 1.56
C ILE A 163 14.20 -5.65 1.39
N GLN A 164 14.38 -6.47 0.35
CA GLN A 164 15.68 -7.03 0.02
C GLN A 164 16.71 -5.93 -0.30
N ALA A 165 16.35 -4.94 -1.13
CA ALA A 165 17.21 -3.81 -1.43
C ALA A 165 17.56 -2.99 -0.17
N ALA A 166 16.57 -2.72 0.69
CA ALA A 166 16.82 -2.01 1.95
C ALA A 166 17.81 -2.75 2.86
N LEU A 167 17.74 -4.09 2.92
CA LEU A 167 18.70 -4.91 3.67
C LEU A 167 20.11 -4.85 3.07
N GLU A 168 20.22 -4.93 1.74
CA GLU A 168 21.50 -4.84 1.03
C GLU A 168 22.16 -3.46 1.19
N GLU A 169 21.35 -2.40 1.21
CA GLU A 169 21.80 -1.01 1.37
C GLU A 169 22.05 -0.63 2.84
N GLY A 170 21.59 -1.43 3.81
CA GLY A 170 21.67 -1.10 5.23
C GLY A 170 20.72 0.03 5.65
N VAL A 171 19.57 0.16 4.98
CA VAL A 171 18.54 1.19 5.23
C VAL A 171 17.42 0.60 6.08
N SER A 172 17.05 1.29 7.16
CA SER A 172 15.89 0.89 7.97
C SER A 172 14.58 1.13 7.21
N ALA A 173 13.77 0.09 7.06
CA ALA A 173 12.51 0.10 6.30
C ALA A 173 11.35 -0.49 7.12
N GLU A 174 11.19 -0.05 8.37
CA GLU A 174 10.24 -0.63 9.35
C GLU A 174 8.80 -0.65 8.84
N VAL A 175 8.27 0.50 8.41
CA VAL A 175 6.88 0.62 7.93
C VAL A 175 6.64 -0.27 6.71
N LEU A 176 7.56 -0.27 5.75
CA LEU A 176 7.43 -1.06 4.52
C LEU A 176 7.51 -2.56 4.82
N SER A 177 8.38 -2.95 5.77
CA SER A 177 8.55 -4.34 6.21
C SER A 177 7.29 -4.86 6.88
N VAL A 178 6.72 -4.10 7.82
CA VAL A 178 5.48 -4.48 8.51
C VAL A 178 4.31 -4.57 7.53
N ALA A 179 4.18 -3.62 6.60
CA ALA A 179 3.15 -3.68 5.57
C ALA A 179 3.23 -4.97 4.72
N LEU A 180 4.44 -5.43 4.38
CA LEU A 180 4.64 -6.71 3.71
C LEU A 180 4.29 -7.90 4.62
N TYR A 181 4.70 -7.86 5.89
CA TYR A 181 4.42 -8.94 6.85
C TYR A 181 2.94 -9.09 7.18
N THR A 182 2.18 -7.99 7.22
CA THR A 182 0.71 -8.05 7.36
C THR A 182 0.09 -8.87 6.24
N ARG A 183 0.57 -8.71 5.00
CA ARG A 183 0.11 -9.54 3.87
C ARG A 183 0.42 -11.01 4.10
N PHE A 184 1.62 -11.36 4.58
CA PHE A 184 1.96 -12.76 4.89
C PHE A 184 1.11 -13.34 6.03
N ARG A 185 0.85 -12.52 7.06
CA ARG A 185 0.02 -12.86 8.22
C ARG A 185 -1.44 -13.09 7.83
N SER A 186 -1.96 -12.30 6.90
CA SER A 186 -3.35 -12.38 6.42
C SER A 186 -3.71 -13.73 5.78
N ARG A 187 -2.70 -14.50 5.34
CA ARG A 187 -2.88 -15.79 4.65
C ARG A 187 -2.87 -16.99 5.58
N GLN A 188 -2.79 -16.75 6.89
CA GLN A 188 -2.59 -17.77 7.89
C GLN A 188 -3.59 -17.59 9.03
N GLU A 189 -4.25 -18.67 9.43
CA GLU A 189 -5.09 -18.69 10.63
C GLU A 189 -4.20 -18.66 11.89
N HIS A 190 -3.22 -19.57 11.98
CA HIS A 190 -2.22 -19.62 13.05
C HIS A 190 -0.85 -20.05 12.52
N THR A 191 0.22 -19.54 13.14
CA THR A 191 1.61 -19.94 12.80
C THR A 191 2.17 -20.98 13.77
N PHE A 192 3.26 -21.64 13.36
CA PHE A 192 4.06 -22.46 14.26
C PHE A 192 4.66 -21.65 15.44
N ALA A 193 4.95 -20.37 15.23
CA ALA A 193 5.47 -19.49 16.27
C ALA A 193 4.49 -19.34 17.44
N GLU A 194 3.19 -19.19 17.16
CA GLU A 194 2.15 -19.15 18.22
C GLU A 194 2.08 -20.45 19.03
N LYS A 195 2.22 -21.60 18.36
CA LYS A 195 2.27 -22.90 19.05
C LYS A 195 3.49 -23.01 19.97
N ILE A 196 4.65 -22.50 19.53
CA ILE A 196 5.85 -22.42 20.38
C ILE A 196 5.60 -21.49 21.58
N LEU A 197 4.96 -20.34 21.39
CA LEU A 197 4.60 -19.43 22.48
C LEU A 197 3.71 -20.12 23.53
N SER A 198 2.67 -20.84 23.11
CA SER A 198 1.82 -21.63 24.00
C SER A 198 2.60 -22.72 24.73
N ALA A 199 3.48 -23.44 24.03
CA ALA A 199 4.35 -24.46 24.64
C ALA A 199 5.28 -23.87 25.71
N MET A 200 5.92 -22.73 25.44
CA MET A 200 6.78 -22.05 26.41
C MET A 200 5.98 -21.58 27.63
N ARG A 201 4.83 -20.92 27.44
CA ARG A 201 3.96 -20.45 28.53
C ARG A 201 3.48 -21.58 29.43
N LYS A 202 3.19 -22.74 28.85
CA LYS A 202 2.88 -23.96 29.60
C LYS A 202 4.11 -24.45 30.37
N GLY A 203 5.27 -24.50 29.72
CA GLY A 203 6.51 -25.04 30.27
C GLY A 203 7.05 -24.28 31.47
N PHE A 204 7.12 -22.94 31.41
CA PHE A 204 7.68 -22.15 32.53
C PHE A 204 6.63 -21.73 33.57
N GLY A 205 5.38 -21.46 33.15
CA GLY A 205 4.38 -20.81 33.98
C GLY A 205 3.13 -21.65 34.26
N GLY A 206 3.06 -22.88 33.74
CA GLY A 206 1.89 -23.74 33.89
C GLY A 206 0.62 -23.21 33.19
N HIS A 207 0.73 -22.21 32.32
CA HIS A 207 -0.43 -21.64 31.63
C HIS A 207 -1.02 -22.67 30.66
N VAL A 208 -2.28 -23.05 30.90
CA VAL A 208 -3.04 -23.91 29.98
C VAL A 208 -3.69 -23.03 28.92
N GLU A 209 -3.44 -23.37 27.66
CA GLU A 209 -4.08 -22.72 26.52
C GLU A 209 -5.60 -22.95 26.56
N ARG A 210 -6.38 -21.90 26.27
CA ARG A 210 -7.84 -22.05 26.19
C ARG A 210 -8.16 -22.84 24.92
N PRO A 211 -9.02 -23.86 24.98
CA PRO A 211 -9.48 -24.53 23.77
C PRO A 211 -10.15 -23.51 22.82
N PRO A 212 -10.10 -23.72 21.49
CA PRO A 212 -10.75 -22.83 20.55
C PRO A 212 -12.23 -22.68 20.90
N ALA A 213 -12.74 -21.45 20.82
CA ALA A 213 -14.15 -21.20 21.08
C ALA A 213 -14.99 -22.06 20.13
N VAL A 214 -15.83 -22.94 20.69
CA VAL A 214 -16.79 -23.71 19.91
C VAL A 214 -17.75 -22.70 19.30
N LYS A 215 -17.71 -22.51 17.97
CA LYS A 215 -18.75 -21.77 17.26
C LYS A 215 -20.07 -22.49 17.51
N MET A 216 -20.89 -21.99 18.43
CA MET A 216 -22.27 -22.44 18.53
C MET A 216 -22.92 -22.13 17.19
N LYS A 217 -23.31 -23.18 16.44
CA LYS A 217 -24.27 -23.01 15.35
C LYS A 217 -25.52 -22.42 15.99
N GLN A 218 -25.81 -21.16 15.71
CA GLN A 218 -27.15 -20.63 15.95
C GLN A 218 -28.10 -21.53 15.14
N GLY A 219 -28.93 -22.28 15.86
CA GLY A 219 -29.89 -23.19 15.28
C GLY A 219 -30.92 -22.44 14.44
N LEU A 220 -31.36 -23.11 13.38
CA LEU A 220 -32.54 -22.79 12.58
C LEU A 220 -33.78 -22.52 13.44
#